data_AF-A0A7W1I2Y0-F1
#
_entry.id   AF-A0A7W1I2Y0-F1
#
_cell.length_a   1.000
_cell.length_b   1.000
_cell.length_c   1.000
_cell.angle_alpha   90.00
_cell.angle_beta   90.00
_cell.angle_gamma   90.00
#
_symmetry.space_group_name_H-M   'P 1'
#
loop_
_entity.id
_entity.type
_entity.pdbx_description
1 polymer ?
#
loop_
_entity_poly.entity_id
_entity_poly.type
_entity_poly.pdbx_seq_one_letter_code
_entity_poly.pdbx_strand_id
1 'polypeptide(L)'
;MPTAQPGKKMAAPKKSRGDSAASDAPGPGESVAASDLPAAKPSASLEGSLTVLAKLKEMEFYSRANLEQLAALGLTVEDELKQKELVAPLGDVLSAQNAFQTKLTALLEAYKAECDRMQGAPRSL
;
A
#
# COMPACT_ATOMS: atom_id res chain seq x y z
N MET A 1 43.88 24.16 3.74
CA MET A 1 43.90 24.30 5.21
C MET A 1 43.58 25.76 5.51
N PRO A 2 42.62 26.12 6.39
CA PRO A 2 42.28 25.51 7.70
C PRO A 2 40.80 25.04 7.78
N THR A 3 40.43 23.87 8.31
CA THR A 3 40.24 23.43 9.72
C THR A 3 39.42 24.36 10.61
N ALA A 4 38.17 23.95 10.92
CA ALA A 4 37.49 24.22 12.20
C ALA A 4 36.25 23.31 12.39
N GLN A 5 36.42 22.27 13.21
CA GLN A 5 35.42 21.73 14.15
C GLN A 5 36.00 22.01 15.57
N PRO A 6 35.35 21.76 16.74
CA PRO A 6 34.01 21.23 17.04
C PRO A 6 33.32 21.90 18.28
N GLY A 7 32.11 21.45 18.66
CA GLY A 7 31.56 21.62 20.01
C GLY A 7 30.08 21.25 20.08
N LYS A 8 29.51 20.55 21.07
CA LYS A 8 29.96 19.99 22.34
C LYS A 8 29.02 18.81 22.65
N LYS A 9 29.53 17.64 23.04
CA LYS A 9 28.75 16.61 23.76
C LYS A 9 29.34 16.47 25.16
N MET A 10 28.56 16.83 26.17
CA MET A 10 28.92 16.67 27.58
C MET A 10 28.55 15.27 28.08
N ALA A 11 29.39 14.76 28.96
CA ALA A 11 29.40 13.43 29.54
C ALA A 11 28.44 13.27 30.75
N ALA A 12 28.12 12.01 31.07
CA ALA A 12 27.41 11.51 32.26
C ALA A 12 28.22 11.69 33.57
N PRO A 13 27.68 11.46 34.81
CA PRO A 13 27.63 10.08 35.38
C PRO A 13 26.61 9.74 36.53
N LYS A 14 26.23 8.44 36.58
CA LYS A 14 26.09 7.44 37.71
C LYS A 14 25.33 7.64 39.05
N LYS A 15 24.58 6.55 39.39
CA LYS A 15 24.26 5.88 40.70
C LYS A 15 23.33 6.62 41.70
N SER A 16 22.43 5.99 42.46
CA SER A 16 22.54 4.74 43.25
C SER A 16 21.19 4.07 43.60
N ARG A 17 21.29 2.81 44.04
CA ARG A 17 20.30 1.88 44.63
C ARG A 17 19.44 2.45 45.78
N GLY A 18 18.23 1.90 45.92
CA GLY A 18 17.46 1.78 47.16
C GLY A 18 16.62 0.50 47.11
N ASP A 19 16.84 -0.39 48.07
CA ASP A 19 16.23 -1.73 48.23
C ASP A 19 14.96 -1.69 49.11
N SER A 20 14.02 -2.58 48.77
CA SER A 20 13.18 -3.47 49.62
C SER A 20 12.16 -2.93 50.65
N ALA A 21 10.90 -3.37 50.50
CA ALA A 21 10.05 -4.09 51.48
C ALA A 21 8.61 -4.26 50.91
N ALA A 22 8.19 -5.43 50.43
CA ALA A 22 7.57 -6.57 51.15
C ALA A 22 6.03 -6.49 51.29
N SER A 23 5.30 -7.36 50.57
CA SER A 23 4.20 -8.18 51.13
C SER A 23 3.71 -9.24 50.12
N ASP A 24 3.33 -10.37 50.69
CA ASP A 24 3.22 -11.72 50.14
C ASP A 24 1.73 -12.15 50.11
N ALA A 25 1.24 -12.56 48.92
CA ALA A 25 0.20 -13.58 48.51
C ALA A 25 -1.16 -13.77 49.28
N PRO A 26 -2.15 -14.60 48.81
CA PRO A 26 -2.46 -15.21 47.49
C PRO A 26 -3.96 -15.20 47.00
N GLY A 27 -4.18 -15.27 45.66
CA GLY A 27 -5.21 -16.08 44.93
C GLY A 27 -6.67 -15.58 44.77
N PRO A 28 -7.51 -16.14 43.86
CA PRO A 28 -7.30 -16.99 42.66
C PRO A 28 -7.88 -16.38 41.34
N GLY A 29 -7.62 -17.04 40.20
CA GLY A 29 -7.94 -16.65 38.81
C GLY A 29 -9.42 -16.34 38.52
N GLU A 30 -9.76 -15.68 37.42
CA GLU A 30 -9.57 -16.16 36.04
C GLU A 30 -9.49 -14.93 35.12
N SER A 31 -8.28 -14.45 34.82
CA SER A 31 -8.13 -13.40 33.81
C SER A 31 -8.04 -14.10 32.46
N VAL A 32 -9.16 -14.05 31.74
CA VAL A 32 -9.36 -14.54 30.38
C VAL A 32 -8.09 -14.30 29.57
N ALA A 33 -7.51 -15.40 29.10
CA ALA A 33 -6.39 -15.39 28.18
C ALA A 33 -6.80 -14.52 26.98
N ALA A 34 -6.28 -13.30 26.94
CA ALA A 34 -6.16 -12.55 25.70
C ALA A 34 -5.34 -13.46 24.78
N SER A 35 -6.04 -14.12 23.87
CA SER A 35 -5.42 -14.93 22.83
C SER A 35 -4.68 -13.98 21.90
N ASP A 36 -3.48 -13.58 22.31
CA ASP A 36 -2.38 -13.23 21.42
C ASP A 36 -1.96 -14.52 20.71
N LEU A 37 -2.86 -15.01 19.84
CA LEU A 37 -2.46 -15.96 18.83
C LEU A 37 -1.58 -15.16 17.86
N PRO A 38 -0.31 -15.55 17.67
CA PRO A 38 0.53 -14.90 16.67
C PRO A 38 -0.20 -15.01 15.33
N ALA A 39 -0.41 -13.87 14.68
CA ALA A 39 -0.99 -13.81 13.34
C ALA A 39 -0.33 -14.90 12.48
N ALA A 40 -1.12 -15.89 12.06
CA ALA A 40 -0.62 -17.04 11.34
C ALA A 40 0.18 -16.53 10.13
N LYS A 41 1.39 -17.05 9.96
CA LYS A 41 2.26 -16.66 8.85
C LYS A 41 1.48 -16.85 7.53
N PRO A 42 1.50 -15.88 6.61
CA PRO A 42 0.80 -16.00 5.33
C PRO A 42 1.16 -17.31 4.64
N SER A 43 0.16 -18.00 4.09
CA SER A 43 0.44 -19.15 3.24
C SER A 43 1.20 -18.70 1.99
N ALA A 44 2.02 -19.57 1.41
CA ALA A 44 2.71 -19.26 0.15
C ALA A 44 1.73 -18.85 -0.97
N SER A 45 0.50 -19.36 -0.94
CA SER A 45 -0.57 -18.93 -1.84
C SER A 45 -1.00 -17.49 -1.61
N LEU A 46 -1.12 -17.03 -0.35
CA LEU A 46 -1.47 -15.65 -0.04
C LEU A 46 -0.33 -14.69 -0.43
N GLU A 47 0.92 -15.07 -0.19
CA GLU A 47 2.09 -14.26 -0.62
C GLU A 47 2.12 -14.09 -2.15
N GLY A 48 1.86 -15.19 -2.89
CA GLY A 48 1.73 -15.15 -4.35
C GLY A 48 0.60 -14.24 -4.81
N SER A 49 -0.58 -14.35 -4.19
CA SER A 49 -1.72 -13.49 -4.52
C SER A 49 -1.42 -12.00 -4.23
N LEU A 50 -0.81 -11.68 -3.10
CA LEU A 50 -0.43 -10.29 -2.79
C LEU A 50 0.56 -9.70 -3.81
N THR A 51 1.45 -10.53 -4.35
CA THR A 51 2.37 -10.13 -5.43
C THR A 51 1.61 -9.79 -6.72
N VAL A 52 0.61 -10.60 -7.09
CA VAL A 52 -0.26 -10.30 -8.24
C VAL A 52 -1.06 -9.01 -8.00
N LEU A 53 -1.62 -8.85 -6.80
CA LEU A 53 -2.35 -7.63 -6.42
C LEU A 53 -1.47 -6.37 -6.56
N ALA A 54 -0.19 -6.45 -6.17
CA ALA A 54 0.76 -5.35 -6.33
C ALA A 54 0.97 -4.99 -7.81
N LYS A 55 1.13 -5.99 -8.69
CA LYS A 55 1.25 -5.77 -10.14
C LYS A 55 0.00 -5.15 -10.75
N LEU A 56 -1.19 -5.59 -10.32
CA LEU A 56 -2.46 -5.00 -10.79
C LEU A 56 -2.58 -3.52 -10.39
N LYS A 57 -2.11 -3.15 -9.18
CA LYS A 57 -2.11 -1.75 -8.72
C LYS A 57 -1.13 -0.90 -9.52
N GLU A 58 0.04 -1.44 -9.83
CA GLU A 58 1.00 -0.78 -10.71
C GLU A 58 0.42 -0.55 -12.12
N MET A 59 -0.23 -1.58 -12.69
CA MET A 59 -0.93 -1.45 -13.97
C MET A 59 -2.04 -0.38 -13.93
N GLU A 60 -2.78 -0.27 -12.82
CA GLU A 60 -3.83 0.74 -12.67
C GLU A 60 -3.24 2.15 -12.65
N PHE A 61 -2.13 2.35 -11.94
CA PHE A 61 -1.42 3.62 -11.92
C PHE A 61 -1.02 4.06 -13.34
N TYR A 62 -0.38 3.18 -14.10
CA TYR A 62 -0.02 3.47 -15.49
C TYR A 62 -1.24 3.68 -16.39
N SER A 63 -2.30 2.90 -16.19
CA SER A 63 -3.53 3.03 -16.97
C SER A 63 -4.21 4.39 -16.79
N ARG A 64 -4.17 4.97 -15.58
CA ARG A 64 -4.64 6.35 -15.33
C ARG A 64 -3.77 7.38 -16.06
N ALA A 65 -2.45 7.25 -15.99
CA ALA A 65 -1.54 8.14 -16.71
C ALA A 65 -1.74 8.07 -18.24
N ASN A 66 -2.02 6.88 -18.78
CA ASN A 66 -2.29 6.70 -20.19
C ASN A 66 -3.56 7.45 -20.65
N LEU A 67 -4.60 7.55 -19.81
CA LEU A 67 -5.79 8.34 -20.14
C LEU A 67 -5.47 9.81 -20.34
N GLU A 68 -4.70 10.39 -19.42
CA GLU A 68 -4.27 11.80 -19.49
C GLU A 68 -3.39 12.04 -20.73
N GLN A 69 -2.46 11.13 -21.00
CA GLN A 69 -1.58 11.21 -22.17
C GLN A 69 -2.35 11.09 -23.49
N LEU A 70 -3.29 10.15 -23.59
CA LEU A 70 -4.11 9.97 -24.81
C LEU A 70 -5.02 11.18 -25.05
N ALA A 71 -5.60 11.75 -23.99
CA ALA A 71 -6.40 12.97 -24.10
C ALA A 71 -5.55 14.17 -24.58
N ALA A 72 -4.35 14.33 -24.03
CA ALA A 72 -3.41 15.38 -24.46
C ALA A 72 -2.98 15.19 -25.93
N LEU A 73 -2.64 13.95 -26.33
CA LEU A 73 -2.30 13.64 -27.72
C LEU A 73 -3.46 13.94 -28.67
N GLY A 74 -4.70 13.62 -28.29
CA GLY A 74 -5.90 13.95 -29.06
C GLY A 74 -6.00 15.44 -29.33
N LEU A 75 -5.81 16.27 -28.29
CA LEU A 75 -5.84 17.73 -28.40
C LEU A 75 -4.73 18.25 -29.33
N THR A 76 -3.48 17.81 -29.14
CA THR A 76 -2.37 18.24 -30.01
C THR A 76 -2.62 17.84 -31.47
N VAL A 77 -3.13 16.64 -31.73
CA VAL A 77 -3.41 16.17 -33.10
C VAL A 77 -4.53 16.98 -33.76
N GLU A 78 -5.61 17.28 -33.03
CA GLU A 78 -6.73 18.05 -33.56
C GLU A 78 -6.43 19.54 -33.68
N ASP A 79 -5.88 20.16 -32.64
CA ASP A 79 -5.80 21.61 -32.50
C ASP A 79 -4.47 22.20 -32.97
N GLU A 80 -3.36 21.51 -32.76
CA GLU A 80 -2.04 22.01 -33.15
C GLU A 80 -1.68 21.52 -34.55
N LEU A 81 -1.83 20.21 -34.79
CA LEU A 81 -1.40 19.59 -36.05
C LEU A 81 -2.50 19.58 -37.13
N LYS A 82 -3.75 19.86 -36.77
CA LYS A 82 -4.92 19.88 -37.67
C LYS A 82 -5.13 18.57 -38.45
N GLN A 83 -4.69 17.44 -37.89
CA GLN A 83 -4.77 16.11 -38.51
C GLN A 83 -6.12 15.43 -38.19
N LYS A 84 -7.20 15.98 -38.75
CA LYS A 84 -8.58 15.56 -38.45
C LYS A 84 -8.88 14.07 -38.70
N GLU A 85 -8.19 13.46 -39.65
CA GLU A 85 -8.37 12.03 -39.99
C GLU A 85 -7.88 11.10 -38.87
N LEU A 86 -6.97 11.56 -38.01
CA LEU A 86 -6.43 10.77 -36.89
C LEU A 86 -7.21 10.95 -35.59
N VAL A 87 -8.11 11.93 -35.51
CA VAL A 87 -8.90 12.22 -34.31
C VAL A 87 -9.79 11.03 -33.94
N ALA A 88 -10.49 10.44 -34.92
CA ALA A 88 -11.36 9.29 -34.66
C ALA A 88 -10.58 8.05 -34.18
N PRO A 89 -9.51 7.59 -34.86
CA PRO A 89 -8.67 6.51 -34.35
C PRO A 89 -8.10 6.76 -32.95
N LEU A 90 -7.67 7.98 -32.62
CA LEU A 90 -7.20 8.31 -31.26
C LEU A 90 -8.33 8.28 -30.23
N GLY A 91 -9.53 8.73 -30.61
CA GLY A 91 -10.73 8.62 -29.79
C GLY A 91 -11.10 7.18 -29.47
N ASP A 92 -10.94 6.26 -30.43
CA ASP A 92 -11.15 4.83 -30.23
C ASP A 92 -10.14 4.25 -29.23
N VAL A 93 -8.86 4.63 -29.36
CA VAL A 93 -7.81 4.20 -28.43
C VAL A 93 -8.06 4.75 -27.02
N LEU A 94 -8.43 6.02 -26.88
CA LEU A 94 -8.79 6.63 -25.59
C LEU A 94 -10.00 5.91 -24.96
N SER A 95 -11.02 5.60 -25.77
CA SER A 95 -12.21 4.88 -25.31
C SER A 95 -11.88 3.46 -24.85
N ALA A 96 -11.01 2.75 -25.58
CA ALA A 96 -10.52 1.43 -25.18
C ALA A 96 -9.70 1.50 -23.88
N GLN A 97 -8.85 2.51 -23.71
CA GLN A 97 -8.09 2.74 -22.47
C GLN A 97 -9.03 3.02 -21.28
N ASN A 98 -10.10 3.78 -21.48
CA ASN A 98 -11.09 4.06 -20.43
C ASN A 98 -11.87 2.80 -20.03
N ALA A 99 -12.26 1.98 -20.99
CA ALA A 99 -12.90 0.69 -20.73
C ALA A 99 -11.94 -0.28 -20.00
N PHE A 100 -10.66 -0.29 -20.38
CA PHE A 100 -9.62 -1.05 -19.69
C PHE A 100 -9.46 -0.59 -18.24
N GLN A 101 -9.34 0.72 -18.00
CA GLN A 101 -9.23 1.30 -16.65
C GLN A 101 -10.41 0.85 -15.76
N THR A 102 -11.63 0.95 -16.27
CA THR A 102 -12.84 0.56 -15.52
C THR A 102 -12.82 -0.92 -15.15
N LYS A 103 -12.49 -1.81 -16.10
CA LYS A 103 -12.40 -3.25 -15.85
C LYS A 103 -11.26 -3.60 -14.90
N LEU A 104 -10.13 -2.91 -15.00
CA LEU A 104 -8.98 -3.12 -14.13
C LEU A 104 -9.27 -2.71 -12.69
N THR A 105 -9.97 -1.58 -12.46
CA THR A 105 -10.41 -1.17 -11.12
C THR A 105 -11.37 -2.21 -10.52
N ALA A 106 -12.35 -2.70 -11.27
CA ALA A 106 -13.26 -3.75 -10.78
C ALA A 106 -12.52 -5.06 -10.45
N LEU A 107 -11.54 -5.46 -11.29
CA LEU A 107 -10.70 -6.62 -11.03
C LEU A 107 -9.87 -6.44 -9.74
N LEU A 108 -9.31 -5.25 -9.52
CA LEU A 108 -8.56 -4.92 -8.31
C LEU A 108 -9.39 -5.07 -7.04
N GLU A 109 -10.63 -4.57 -7.05
CA GLU A 109 -11.57 -4.69 -5.93
C GLU A 109 -11.88 -6.16 -5.63
N ALA A 110 -12.24 -6.94 -6.65
CA ALA A 110 -12.52 -8.36 -6.50
C ALA A 110 -11.30 -9.15 -6.00
N TYR A 111 -10.12 -8.85 -6.54
CA TYR A 111 -8.89 -9.53 -6.17
C TYR A 111 -8.44 -9.18 -4.75
N LYS A 112 -8.62 -7.91 -4.33
CA LYS A 112 -8.38 -7.49 -2.95
C LYS A 112 -9.31 -8.24 -2.00
N ALA A 113 -10.61 -8.33 -2.31
CA ALA A 113 -11.56 -9.06 -1.48
C ALA A 113 -11.19 -10.54 -1.33
N GLU A 114 -10.63 -11.16 -2.38
CA GLU A 114 -10.14 -12.52 -2.31
C GLU A 114 -8.89 -12.65 -1.41
N CYS A 115 -7.93 -11.73 -1.51
CA CYS A 115 -6.79 -11.67 -0.59
C CYS A 115 -7.24 -11.50 0.88
N ASP A 116 -8.20 -10.62 1.14
CA ASP A 116 -8.75 -10.38 2.47
C ASP A 116 -9.43 -11.65 3.01
N ARG A 117 -10.20 -12.36 2.17
CA ARG A 117 -10.81 -13.66 2.50
C ARG A 117 -9.76 -14.71 2.86
N MET A 118 -8.66 -14.79 2.09
CA MET A 118 -7.54 -15.71 2.36
C MET A 118 -6.79 -15.37 3.65
N GLN A 119 -6.77 -14.09 4.04
CA GLN A 119 -6.15 -13.62 5.29
C GLN A 119 -7.04 -13.86 6.53
N GLY A 120 -8.30 -14.28 6.33
CA GLY A 120 -9.26 -14.48 7.41
C GLY A 120 -9.92 -13.19 7.89
N ALA A 121 -9.92 -12.13 7.08
CA ALA A 121 -10.65 -10.91 7.42
C ALA A 121 -12.16 -11.22 7.51
N PRO A 122 -12.86 -10.79 8.57
CA PRO A 122 -14.30 -11.01 8.69
C PRO A 122 -14.99 -10.30 7.52
N ARG A 123 -15.88 -11.02 6.81
CA ARG A 123 -16.75 -10.39 5.81
C ARG A 123 -17.59 -9.35 6.55
N SER A 124 -17.39 -8.08 6.26
CA SER A 124 -18.28 -7.01 6.72
C SER A 124 -19.68 -7.32 6.18
N LEU A 125 -20.61 -7.65 7.09
CA LEU A 125 -22.04 -7.81 6.86
C LEU A 125 -22.73 -6.45 6.74
#